data_AF-K9QKJ6-F1
#
_entry.id   AF-K9QKJ6-F1
#
_cell.length_a   1.000
_cell.length_b   1.000
_cell.length_c   1.000
_cell.angle_alpha   90.00
_cell.angle_beta   90.00
_cell.angle_gamma   90.00
#
_symmetry.space_group_name_H-M   'P 1'
#
loop_
_entity.id
_entity.type
_entity.pdbx_description
1 polymer ?
#
loop_
_entity_poly.entity_id
_entity_poly.type
_entity_poly.pdbx_seq_one_letter_code
_entity_poly.pdbx_strand_id
1 'polypeptide(L)'
;MSNSHKNTVRVTARIPESIQETLQRAAELSGATLNQFMIQAALKEAKKVIEDERVIILSQSDADQVFSLIENPPAPNAKLKAAWNKHKEFFRESH
;
A
#
# COMPACT_ATOMS: atom_id res chain seq x y z
N MET A 1 8.59 -17.29 34.23
CA MET A 1 7.64 -16.45 33.49
C MET A 1 8.44 -15.41 32.72
N SER A 2 8.53 -15.55 31.40
CA SER A 2 9.42 -14.72 30.56
C SER A 2 8.75 -13.40 30.19
N ASN A 3 9.25 -12.29 30.74
CA ASN A 3 8.88 -10.93 30.33
C ASN A 3 9.38 -10.68 28.91
N SER A 4 8.50 -10.83 27.91
CA SER A 4 8.72 -10.32 26.57
C SER A 4 8.81 -8.79 26.65
N HIS A 5 10.02 -8.24 26.63
CA HIS A 5 10.22 -6.81 26.43
C HIS A 5 9.75 -6.51 25.00
N LYS A 6 8.60 -5.84 24.86
CA LYS A 6 8.23 -5.19 23.60
C LYS A 6 9.35 -4.19 23.30
N ASN A 7 10.15 -4.45 22.26
CA ASN A 7 11.12 -3.48 21.75
C ASN A 7 10.36 -2.21 21.33
N THR A 8 10.45 -1.16 22.14
CA THR A 8 9.85 0.15 21.84
C THR A 8 10.87 1.02 21.09
N VAL A 9 10.39 1.72 20.07
CA VAL A 9 11.18 2.69 19.29
C VAL A 9 10.55 4.07 19.45
N ARG A 10 11.38 5.10 19.67
CA ARG A 10 10.91 6.47 19.87
C ARG A 10 10.77 7.20 18.52
N VAL A 11 9.56 7.68 18.23
CA VAL A 11 9.31 8.59 17.10
C VAL A 11 9.48 10.02 17.60
N THR A 12 10.28 10.82 16.90
CA THR A 12 10.52 12.23 17.24
C THR A 12 10.28 13.11 16.03
N ALA A 13 9.44 14.13 16.18
CA ALA A 13 9.19 15.14 15.15
C ALA A 13 9.17 16.52 15.80
N ARG A 14 9.64 17.54 15.08
CA ARG A 14 9.49 18.95 15.46
C ARG A 14 8.38 19.55 14.61
N ILE A 15 7.41 20.18 15.25
CA ILE A 15 6.27 20.80 14.58
C ILE A 15 6.11 22.24 15.07
N PRO A 16 5.60 23.16 14.22
CA PRO A 16 5.14 24.47 14.66
C PRO A 16 4.02 24.37 15.69
N GLU A 17 3.92 25.38 16.56
CA GLU A 17 2.87 25.49 17.59
C GLU A 17 1.46 25.42 17.00
N SER A 18 1.21 26.08 15.87
CA SER A 18 -0.09 26.06 15.19
C SER A 18 -0.52 24.65 14.76
N ILE A 19 0.43 23.79 14.38
CA ILE A 19 0.15 22.38 14.06
C ILE A 19 -0.15 21.62 15.34
N GLN A 20 0.61 21.85 16.41
CA GLN A 20 0.38 21.21 17.69
C GLN A 20 -1.02 21.53 18.23
N GLU A 21 -1.46 22.78 18.19
CA GLU A 21 -2.80 23.21 18.61
C GLU A 21 -3.91 22.47 17.85
N THR A 22 -3.74 22.35 16.53
CA THR A 22 -4.69 21.64 15.67
C THR A 22 -4.77 20.16 16.05
N LEU A 23 -3.61 19.50 16.23
CA LEU A 23 -3.54 18.10 16.63
C LEU A 23 -4.09 17.87 18.04
N GLN A 24 -3.85 18.79 18.96
CA GLN A 24 -4.34 18.74 20.34
C GLN A 24 -5.87 18.81 20.35
N ARG A 25 -6.46 19.75 19.60
CA ARG A 25 -7.92 19.86 19.47
C ARG A 25 -8.54 18.61 18.85
N ALA A 26 -7.91 18.01 17.85
CA ALA A 26 -8.38 16.76 17.25
C ALA A 26 -8.28 15.58 18.24
N ALA A 27 -7.20 15.52 19.03
CA ALA A 27 -7.02 14.51 20.07
C ALA A 27 -8.13 14.59 21.12
N GLU A 28 -8.44 15.80 21.62
CA GLU A 28 -9.53 16.06 22.56
C GLU A 28 -10.88 15.61 22.02
N LEU A 29 -11.22 15.97 20.78
CA LEU A 29 -12.47 15.55 20.12
C LEU A 29 -12.55 14.02 19.95
N SER A 30 -11.41 13.35 19.79
CA SER A 30 -11.33 11.88 19.69
C SER A 30 -11.29 11.16 21.04
N GLY A 31 -11.26 11.89 22.17
CA GLY A 31 -11.11 11.31 23.51
C GLY A 31 -9.75 10.66 23.76
N ALA A 32 -8.70 11.09 23.06
CA ALA A 32 -7.35 10.52 23.13
C ALA A 32 -6.33 11.56 23.59
N THR A 33 -5.18 11.10 24.11
CA THR A 33 -4.04 11.99 24.32
C THR A 33 -3.41 12.39 22.97
N LEU A 34 -2.68 13.50 22.92
CA LEU A 34 -2.00 13.95 21.71
C LEU A 34 -1.10 12.87 21.10
N ASN A 35 -0.30 12.20 21.92
CA ASN A 35 0.57 11.10 21.47
C ASN A 35 -0.23 9.94 20.88
N GLN A 36 -1.32 9.53 21.56
CA GLN A 36 -2.16 8.44 21.09
C GLN A 36 -2.82 8.80 19.74
N PHE A 37 -3.34 10.02 19.62
CA PHE A 37 -3.92 10.53 18.38
C PHE A 37 -2.90 10.54 17.23
N MET A 38 -1.69 11.07 17.48
CA MET A 38 -0.64 11.09 16.46
C MET A 38 -0.26 9.70 15.96
N ILE A 39 -0.09 8.73 16.87
CA ILE A 39 0.23 7.35 16.49
C ILE A 39 -0.91 6.71 15.69
N GLN A 40 -2.17 6.92 16.11
CA GLN A 40 -3.32 6.39 15.40
C GLN A 40 -3.48 7.01 14.01
N ALA A 41 -3.32 8.33 13.90
CA ALA A 41 -3.40 9.04 12.63
C ALA A 41 -2.29 8.59 11.68
N ALA A 42 -1.05 8.52 12.16
CA ALA A 42 0.09 8.04 11.38
C ALA A 42 -0.10 6.59 10.92
N LEU A 43 -0.59 5.71 11.80
CA LEU A 43 -0.85 4.31 11.45
C LEU A 43 -1.98 4.18 10.42
N LYS A 44 -3.04 4.98 10.55
CA LYS A 44 -4.15 5.00 9.58
C LYS A 44 -3.65 5.40 8.19
N GLU A 45 -2.88 6.47 8.12
CA GLU A 45 -2.34 6.95 6.83
C GLU A 45 -1.32 5.97 6.25
N ALA A 46 -0.43 5.42 7.08
CA ALA A 46 0.52 4.41 6.62
C ALA A 46 -0.16 3.17 6.03
N LYS A 47 -1.23 2.68 6.68
CA LYS A 47 -2.01 1.54 6.15
C LYS A 47 -2.64 1.88 4.82
N LYS A 48 -3.23 3.07 4.70
CA LYS A 48 -3.83 3.54 3.46
C LYS A 48 -2.80 3.58 2.32
N VAL A 49 -1.63 4.17 2.54
CA VAL A 49 -0.56 4.24 1.53
C VAL A 49 -0.09 2.84 1.11
N ILE A 50 0.07 1.91 2.05
CA ILE A 50 0.48 0.53 1.75
C ILE A 50 -0.60 -0.23 0.95
N GLU A 51 -1.87 0.02 1.26
CA GLU A 51 -2.99 -0.62 0.57
C GLU A 51 -3.21 -0.03 -0.82
N ASP A 52 -3.11 1.29 -0.97
CA ASP A 52 -3.21 2.00 -2.25
C ASP A 52 -2.14 1.53 -3.25
N GLU A 53 -0.96 1.06 -2.80
CA GLU A 53 0.05 0.46 -3.68
C GLU A 53 -0.41 -0.87 -4.31
N ARG A 54 -1.32 -1.59 -3.66
CA ARG A 54 -1.77 -2.94 -4.06
C ARG A 54 -3.13 -2.96 -4.72
N VAL A 55 -3.89 -1.88 -4.65
CA VAL A 55 -5.26 -1.81 -5.13
C VAL A 55 -5.32 -1.12 -6.49
N ILE A 56 -5.84 -1.84 -7.49
CA ILE A 56 -6.22 -1.25 -8.77
C ILE A 56 -7.68 -0.85 -8.68
N ILE A 57 -7.96 0.45 -8.61
CA ILE A 57 -9.33 0.97 -8.65
C ILE A 57 -9.76 1.09 -10.11
N LEU A 58 -10.76 0.31 -10.49
CA LEU A 58 -11.34 0.30 -11.84
C LEU A 58 -12.67 1.04 -11.84
N SER A 59 -12.95 1.78 -12.92
CA SER A 59 -14.32 2.20 -13.20
C SER A 59 -15.18 0.97 -13.52
N GLN A 60 -16.50 1.13 -13.52
CA GLN A 60 -17.39 0.00 -13.85
C GLN A 60 -17.11 -0.56 -15.26
N SER A 61 -16.89 0.32 -16.25
CA SER A 61 -16.55 -0.11 -17.60
C SER A 61 -15.20 -0.83 -17.68
N ASP A 62 -14.20 -0.37 -16.91
CA ASP A 62 -12.88 -1.02 -16.91
C ASP A 62 -12.96 -2.39 -16.22
N ALA A 63 -13.74 -2.50 -15.14
CA ALA A 63 -13.99 -3.76 -14.45
C ALA A 63 -14.66 -4.78 -15.39
N ASP A 64 -15.71 -4.39 -16.11
CA ASP A 64 -16.40 -5.25 -17.07
C ASP A 64 -15.45 -5.73 -18.17
N GLN A 65 -14.58 -4.85 -18.66
CA GLN A 65 -13.56 -5.19 -19.66
C GLN A 65 -12.54 -6.18 -19.08
N VAL A 66 -12.05 -5.95 -17.86
CA VAL A 66 -11.10 -6.86 -17.19
C VAL A 66 -11.73 -8.23 -16.96
N PHE A 67 -12.96 -8.30 -16.46
CA PHE A 67 -13.66 -9.58 -16.27
C PHE A 67 -13.87 -10.30 -17.59
N SER A 68 -14.28 -9.58 -18.64
CA SER A 68 -14.44 -10.17 -19.98
C SER A 68 -13.14 -10.78 -20.50
N LEU A 69 -11.99 -10.15 -20.25
CA LEU A 69 -10.67 -10.65 -20.65
C LEU A 69 -10.21 -11.86 -19.82
N ILE A 70 -10.64 -11.98 -18.56
CA ILE A 70 -10.34 -13.13 -17.70
C ILE A 70 -11.19 -14.34 -18.13
N GLU A 71 -12.48 -14.11 -18.40
CA GLU A 71 -13.42 -15.16 -18.84
C GLU A 71 -13.14 -15.62 -20.28
N ASN A 72 -12.75 -14.69 -21.15
CA ASN A 72 -12.49 -14.93 -22.57
C ASN A 72 -11.09 -14.45 -22.95
N PRO A 73 -10.04 -15.16 -22.52
CA PRO A 73 -8.67 -14.74 -22.76
C PRO A 73 -8.36 -14.75 -24.28
N PRO A 74 -7.90 -13.63 -24.85
CA PRO A 74 -7.58 -13.57 -26.27
C PRO A 74 -6.32 -14.37 -26.59
N ALA A 75 -6.20 -14.80 -27.85
CA ALA A 75 -5.00 -15.48 -28.31
C ALA A 75 -3.76 -14.55 -28.23
N PRO A 76 -2.57 -15.07 -27.82
CA PRO A 76 -1.35 -14.28 -27.77
C PRO A 76 -1.02 -13.63 -29.12
N ASN A 77 -0.76 -12.33 -29.12
CA ASN A 77 -0.37 -11.61 -30.33
C ASN A 77 1.07 -11.97 -30.76
N ALA A 78 1.44 -11.60 -31.99
CA ALA A 78 2.75 -11.94 -32.57
C ALA A 78 3.93 -11.39 -31.73
N LYS A 79 3.78 -10.20 -31.14
CA LYS A 79 4.82 -9.60 -30.28
C LYS A 79 5.02 -10.37 -28.98
N LEU A 80 3.95 -10.81 -28.34
CA LEU A 80 3.98 -11.61 -27.12
C LEU A 80 4.62 -12.99 -27.40
N LYS A 81 4.26 -13.62 -28.52
CA LYS A 81 4.90 -14.89 -28.96
C LYS A 81 6.40 -14.73 -29.19
N ALA A 82 6.82 -13.65 -29.85
CA ALA A 82 8.23 -13.37 -30.09
C ALA A 82 9.01 -13.12 -28.78
N ALA A 83 8.43 -12.34 -27.85
CA ALA A 83 9.03 -12.09 -26.54
C ALA A 83 9.19 -13.38 -25.72
N TRP A 84 8.17 -14.25 -25.74
CA TRP A 84 8.20 -15.55 -25.09
C TRP A 84 9.31 -16.47 -25.63
N ASN A 85 9.52 -16.48 -26.95
CA ASN A 85 10.61 -17.25 -27.56
C ASN A 85 11.99 -16.73 -27.15
N LYS A 86 12.20 -15.41 -27.17
CA LYS A 86 13.46 -14.80 -26.69
C LYS A 86 13.74 -15.12 -25.22
N HIS A 87 12.71 -15.07 -24.38
CA HIS A 87 12.83 -15.45 -22.97
C HIS A 87 13.24 -16.92 -22.83
N LYS A 88 12.63 -17.83 -23.59
CA LYS A 88 13.02 -19.25 -23.60
C LYS A 88 14.47 -19.48 -24.01
N GLU A 89 14.95 -18.76 -25.02
CA GLU A 89 16.34 -18.85 -25.49
C GLU A 89 17.32 -18.39 -24.39
N PHE A 90 17.05 -17.24 -23.76
CA PHE A 90 17.86 -16.71 -22.66
C PHE A 90 18.00 -17.71 -21.49
N PHE A 91 16.89 -18.32 -21.07
CA PHE A 91 16.90 -19.30 -19.98
C PHE A 91 17.45 -20.67 -20.39
N ARG A 92 17.51 -20.98 -21.69
CA ARG A 92 18.14 -22.21 -22.21
C ARG A 92 19.66 -22.11 -22.30
N GLU A 93 20.20 -20.90 -22.50
CA GLU A 93 21.65 -20.63 -22.54
C GLU A 93 22.28 -20.41 -21.16
N SER A 94 21.46 -20.18 -20.13
CA SER A 94 21.89 -19.93 -18.74
C SER A 94 21.96 -21.21 -17.88
N HIS A 95 21.87 -22.38 -18.50
CA HIS A 95 22.05 -23.72 -17.93
C HIS A 95 22.99 -24.53 -18.82
#